data_AF-X0XXE1-F1
#
_entry.id   AF-X0XXE1-F1
#
_cell.length_a   1.000
_cell.length_b   1.000
_cell.length_c   1.000
_cell.angle_alpha   90.00
_cell.angle_beta   90.00
_cell.angle_gamma   90.00
#
_symmetry.space_group_name_H-M   'P 1'
#
loop_
_entity.id
_entity.type
_entity.pdbx_description
1 polymer ?
#
loop_
_entity_poly.entity_id
_entity_poly.type
_entity_poly.pdbx_seq_one_letter_code
_entity_poly.pdbx_strand_id
1 'polypeptide(L)'
;MRKTGIFILSLILCLWVFNIPTISKAEQKITICAVHPFTGRFAFAGIHGADAMEDAINMANEEGGINGKKIHYYWADGEYKNDVGIAAFKRLYAQYKP
;
A
#
# COMPACT_ATOMS: atom_id res chain seq x y z
N MET A 1 13.34 16.23 53.14
CA MET A 1 14.38 15.95 52.13
C MET A 1 14.21 14.58 51.45
N ARG A 2 14.06 13.44 52.16
CA ARG A 2 13.85 12.11 51.53
C ARG A 2 12.57 12.00 50.66
N LYS A 3 11.43 12.55 51.10
CA LYS A 3 10.14 12.47 50.36
C LYS A 3 10.13 13.32 49.08
N THR A 4 10.78 14.49 49.12
CA THR A 4 10.91 15.40 47.98
C THR A 4 11.79 14.81 46.87
N GLY A 5 12.87 14.10 47.24
CA GLY A 5 13.73 13.40 46.28
C GLY A 5 13.02 12.24 45.55
N ILE A 6 12.17 11.50 46.27
CA ILE A 6 11.36 10.41 45.66
C ILE A 6 10.35 10.99 44.65
N PHE A 7 9.77 12.15 44.94
CA PHE A 7 8.83 12.81 44.04
C PHE A 7 9.50 13.32 42.75
N ILE A 8 10.69 13.92 42.87
CA ILE A 8 11.46 14.40 41.72
C ILE A 8 11.93 13.23 40.85
N LEU A 9 12.39 12.13 41.47
CA LEU A 9 12.80 10.94 40.75
C LEU A 9 11.63 10.28 40.00
N SER A 10 10.45 10.23 40.61
CA SER A 10 9.21 9.74 39.97
C SER A 10 8.80 10.60 38.77
N LEU A 11 8.92 11.92 38.89
CA LEU A 11 8.57 12.85 37.81
C LEU A 11 9.52 12.71 36.61
N ILE A 12 10.82 12.54 36.87
CA ILE A 12 11.82 12.29 35.83
C ILE A 12 11.58 10.94 35.16
N LEU A 13 11.24 9.91 35.93
CA LEU A 13 10.94 8.58 35.38
C LEU A 13 9.68 8.61 34.50
N CYS A 14 8.65 9.35 34.89
CA CYS A 14 7.41 9.50 34.11
C CYS A 14 7.66 10.22 32.77
N LEU A 15 8.50 11.26 32.77
CA LEU A 15 8.89 11.98 31.55
C LEU A 15 9.71 11.14 30.56
N TRP A 16 10.45 10.13 31.05
CA TRP A 16 11.15 9.16 30.21
C TRP A 16 10.22 8.17 29.50
N VAL A 17 9.09 7.78 30.13
CA VAL A 17 8.12 6.84 29.54
C VAL A 17 7.36 7.45 28.36
N PHE A 18 7.16 8.77 28.34
CA PHE A 18 6.50 9.46 27.21
C PHE A 18 7.38 9.58 25.95
N ASN A 19 8.69 9.32 26.05
CA ASN A 19 9.62 9.38 24.91
C ASN A 19 9.89 8.02 24.26
N ILE A 20 9.14 6.96 24.62
CA ILE A 20 9.27 5.68 23.93
C ILE A 20 8.71 5.88 22.51
N PRO A 21 9.55 5.81 21.45
CA PRO A 21 9.04 5.88 20.10
C PRO A 21 8.11 4.69 19.91
N THR A 22 6.85 4.97 19.60
CA THR A 22 5.91 3.94 19.19
C THR A 22 6.49 3.29 17.93
N ILE A 23 6.84 2.00 18.03
CA ILE A 23 7.19 1.21 16.86
C ILE A 23 5.92 1.13 16.04
N SER A 24 5.79 2.03 15.05
CA SER A 24 4.69 1.99 14.09
C SER A 24 4.76 0.63 13.42
N LYS A 25 3.73 -0.21 13.63
CA LYS A 25 3.59 -1.46 12.89
C LYS A 25 3.61 -1.09 11.41
N ALA A 26 4.54 -1.66 10.64
CA ALA A 26 4.56 -1.50 9.20
C ALA A 26 3.15 -1.78 8.68
N GLU A 27 2.49 -0.73 8.18
CA GLU A 27 1.10 -0.81 7.78
C GLU A 27 1.03 -1.81 6.63
N GLN A 28 0.30 -2.92 6.86
CA GLN A 28 0.10 -3.92 5.83
C GLN A 28 -0.76 -3.30 4.73
N LYS A 29 -0.10 -2.85 3.67
CA LYS A 29 -0.69 -2.25 2.48
C LYS A 29 -1.55 -3.28 1.74
N ILE A 30 -2.71 -2.86 1.26
CA ILE A 30 -3.49 -3.66 0.32
C ILE A 30 -2.96 -3.30 -1.06
N THR A 31 -2.29 -4.25 -1.71
CA THR A 31 -1.65 -3.99 -3.00
C THR A 31 -2.27 -4.87 -4.07
N ILE A 32 -2.70 -4.26 -5.17
CA ILE A 32 -3.23 -4.95 -6.34
C ILE A 32 -2.30 -4.65 -7.50
N CYS A 33 -1.93 -5.69 -8.24
CA CYS A 33 -1.17 -5.56 -9.47
C CYS A 33 -1.96 -6.14 -10.65
N ALA A 34 -1.93 -5.45 -11.78
CA ALA A 34 -2.58 -5.92 -13.00
C ALA A 34 -1.65 -5.84 -14.23
N VAL A 35 -1.84 -6.76 -15.17
CA VAL A 35 -1.23 -6.68 -16.50
C VAL A 35 -2.35 -6.46 -17.49
N HIS A 36 -2.38 -5.27 -18.09
CA HIS A 36 -3.39 -4.88 -19.06
C HIS A 36 -2.80 -4.89 -20.47
N PRO A 37 -3.57 -5.21 -21.51
CA PRO A 37 -3.13 -5.02 -22.88
C PRO A 37 -3.46 -3.60 -23.33
N PHE A 38 -2.62 -2.61 -22.98
CA PHE A 38 -2.81 -1.22 -23.45
C PHE A 38 -2.44 -1.06 -24.93
N THR A 39 -1.58 -1.94 -25.42
CA THR A 39 -1.18 -2.02 -26.82
C THR A 39 -1.48 -3.40 -27.40
N GLY A 40 -1.30 -3.52 -28.72
CA GLY A 40 -1.57 -4.75 -29.46
C GLY A 40 -3.04 -4.89 -29.91
N ARG A 41 -3.41 -6.07 -30.40
CA ARG A 41 -4.69 -6.30 -31.10
C ARG A 41 -5.93 -6.17 -30.22
N PHE A 42 -5.75 -6.13 -28.90
CA PHE A 42 -6.83 -6.07 -27.91
C PHE A 42 -6.80 -4.78 -27.08
N ALA A 43 -6.02 -3.78 -27.52
CA ALA A 43 -5.84 -2.49 -26.84
C ALA A 43 -7.16 -1.80 -26.48
N PHE A 44 -8.12 -1.80 -27.41
CA PHE A 44 -9.44 -1.20 -27.22
C PHE A 44 -10.12 -1.69 -25.93
N ALA A 45 -10.15 -3.00 -25.71
CA ALA A 45 -10.75 -3.57 -24.50
C ALA A 45 -9.86 -3.38 -23.26
N GLY A 46 -8.54 -3.47 -23.42
CA GLY A 46 -7.59 -3.29 -22.32
C GLY A 46 -7.62 -1.90 -21.70
N ILE A 47 -7.72 -0.86 -22.53
CA ILE A 47 -7.81 0.53 -22.06
C ILE A 47 -9.09 0.73 -21.23
N HIS A 48 -10.25 0.39 -21.79
CA HIS A 48 -11.52 0.58 -21.08
C HIS A 48 -11.66 -0.29 -19.82
N GLY A 49 -11.09 -1.49 -19.84
CA GLY A 49 -11.03 -2.35 -18.66
C GLY A 49 -10.12 -1.80 -17.57
N ALA A 50 -9.00 -1.18 -17.94
CA ALA A 50 -8.09 -0.53 -16.98
C ALA A 50 -8.71 0.74 -16.39
N ASP A 51 -9.38 1.57 -17.20
CA ASP A 51 -10.11 2.75 -16.72
C ASP A 51 -11.18 2.34 -15.69
N ALA A 52 -11.98 1.31 -15.99
CA ALA A 52 -13.00 0.81 -15.07
C ALA A 52 -12.41 0.27 -13.76
N MET A 53 -11.23 -0.36 -13.81
CA MET A 53 -10.52 -0.82 -12.60
C MET A 53 -10.01 0.34 -11.77
N GLU A 54 -9.41 1.35 -12.40
CA GLU A 54 -8.91 2.55 -11.74
C GLU A 54 -10.06 3.29 -11.03
N ASP A 55 -11.20 3.48 -11.72
CA ASP A 55 -12.40 4.09 -11.16
C ASP A 55 -12.92 3.32 -9.94
N ALA A 56 -13.03 1.99 -10.05
CA ALA A 56 -13.49 1.15 -8.95
C ALA A 56 -12.58 1.23 -7.72
N ILE A 57 -11.26 1.26 -7.93
CA ILE A 57 -10.27 1.39 -6.86
C ILE A 57 -10.35 2.77 -6.21
N ASN A 58 -10.51 3.82 -7.01
CA ASN A 58 -10.66 5.18 -6.51
C ASN A 58 -11.92 5.32 -5.67
N MET A 59 -13.07 4.84 -6.16
CA MET A 59 -14.32 4.80 -5.40
C MET A 59 -14.17 4.06 -4.07
N ALA A 60 -13.61 2.85 -4.10
CA ALA A 60 -13.38 2.07 -2.88
C ALA A 60 -12.47 2.80 -1.90
N ASN A 61 -11.40 3.44 -2.41
CA ASN A 61 -10.51 4.23 -1.60
C ASN A 61 -11.22 5.43 -0.98
N GLU A 62 -11.98 6.21 -1.76
CA GLU A 62 -12.77 7.35 -1.28
C GLU A 62 -13.72 6.96 -0.13
N GLU A 63 -14.31 5.76 -0.18
CA GLU A 63 -15.18 5.19 0.87
C GLU A 63 -14.44 4.65 2.10
N GLY A 64 -13.11 4.80 2.16
CA GLY A 64 -12.28 4.37 3.29
C GLY A 64 -11.46 3.11 3.02
N GLY A 65 -11.51 2.57 1.81
CA GLY A 65 -10.75 1.41 1.38
C GLY A 65 -11.24 0.10 2.00
N ILE A 66 -10.36 -0.91 2.06
CA ILE A 66 -10.69 -2.23 2.60
C ILE A 66 -10.27 -2.27 4.07
N ASN A 67 -11.25 -2.39 4.98
CA ASN A 67 -11.02 -2.38 6.43
C ASN A 67 -10.23 -1.13 6.89
N GLY A 68 -10.53 0.04 6.33
CA GLY A 68 -9.87 1.30 6.66
C GLY A 68 -8.51 1.51 5.99
N LYS A 69 -8.10 0.62 5.08
CA LYS A 69 -6.80 0.69 4.38
C LYS A 69 -6.99 0.98 2.91
N LYS A 70 -6.22 1.93 2.40
CA LYS A 70 -6.23 2.26 0.96
C LYS A 70 -5.62 1.11 0.14
N ILE A 71 -6.21 0.88 -1.02
CA ILE A 71 -5.72 0.00 -2.06
C ILE A 71 -4.65 0.76 -2.85
N HIS A 72 -3.47 0.16 -2.98
CA HIS A 72 -2.40 0.61 -3.85
C HIS A 72 -2.40 -0.21 -5.11
N TYR A 73 -2.65 0.45 -6.24
CA TYR A 73 -2.80 -0.21 -7.52
C TYR A 73 -1.61 0.08 -8.42
N TYR A 74 -1.06 -0.98 -9.01
CA TYR A 74 0.05 -0.91 -9.95
C TYR A 74 -0.26 -1.73 -11.18
N TRP A 75 0.20 -1.28 -12.33
CA TRP A 75 -0.06 -1.98 -13.57
C TRP A 75 1.12 -1.94 -14.53
N ALA A 76 1.07 -2.81 -15.53
CA ALA A 76 1.98 -2.82 -16.65
C ALA A 76 1.26 -3.21 -17.94
N ASP A 77 1.78 -2.75 -19.08
CA ASP A 77 1.34 -3.23 -20.40
C ASP A 77 1.89 -4.64 -20.68
N GLY A 78 1.01 -5.54 -21.10
CA GLY A 78 1.33 -6.89 -21.56
C GLY A 78 1.31 -7.05 -23.08
N GLU A 79 0.93 -6.01 -23.84
CA GLU A 79 0.86 -5.97 -25.31
C GLU A 79 -0.02 -7.07 -25.95
N TYR A 80 -0.86 -7.73 -25.15
CA TYR A 80 -1.60 -8.95 -25.53
C TYR A 80 -0.69 -10.11 -25.98
N LYS A 81 0.52 -10.21 -25.42
CA LYS A 81 1.50 -11.27 -25.67
C LYS A 81 1.85 -12.00 -24.36
N ASN A 82 1.87 -13.33 -24.40
CA ASN A 82 2.05 -14.15 -23.20
C ASN A 82 3.43 -13.97 -22.55
N ASP A 83 4.49 -13.92 -23.35
CA ASP A 83 5.87 -13.73 -22.89
C ASP A 83 6.06 -12.35 -22.22
N VAL A 84 5.57 -11.29 -22.86
CA VAL A 84 5.60 -9.92 -22.32
C VAL A 84 4.76 -9.85 -21.03
N GLY A 85 3.56 -10.43 -21.02
CA GLY A 85 2.69 -10.45 -19.86
C GLY A 85 3.30 -11.19 -18.65
N ILE A 86 3.94 -12.34 -18.87
CA ILE A 86 4.63 -13.10 -17.81
C ILE A 86 5.82 -12.30 -17.27
N ALA A 87 6.59 -11.63 -18.13
CA ALA A 87 7.70 -10.78 -17.71
C ALA A 87 7.20 -9.57 -16.88
N ALA A 88 6.14 -8.91 -17.35
CA ALA A 88 5.49 -7.81 -16.64
C ALA A 88 4.97 -8.23 -15.26
N PHE A 89 4.30 -9.38 -15.18
CA PHE A 89 3.84 -9.97 -13.91
C PHE A 89 4.99 -10.19 -12.94
N LYS A 90 6.07 -10.86 -13.38
CA LYS A 90 7.24 -11.13 -12.52
C LYS A 90 7.87 -9.85 -11.99
N ARG A 91 7.95 -8.81 -12.83
CA ARG A 91 8.46 -7.49 -12.42
C ARG A 91 7.56 -6.85 -11.36
N LEU A 92 6.24 -6.80 -11.59
CA LEU A 92 5.28 -6.24 -10.63
C LEU A 92 5.33 -7.00 -9.29
N TYR A 93 5.36 -8.33 -9.35
CA TYR A 93 5.41 -9.17 -8.15
C TYR A 93 6.70 -8.94 -7.34
N ALA A 94 7.85 -8.86 -8.00
CA ALA A 94 9.13 -8.61 -7.35
C ALA A 94 9.20 -7.20 -6.70
N GLN A 95 8.62 -6.19 -7.34
CA GLN A 95 8.66 -4.80 -6.89
C GLN A 95 7.68 -4.52 -5.76
N TYR A 96 6.43 -4.96 -5.91
CA TYR A 96 5.33 -4.53 -5.07
C TYR A 96 4.87 -5.59 -4.06
N LYS A 97 5.22 -6.86 -4.27
CA LYS A 97 4.84 -7.99 -3.42
C LYS A 97 3.34 -7.94 -3.06
N PRO A 98 2.46 -7.87 -4.09
CA PRO A 98 1.02 -7.80 -3.91
C PRO A 98 0.49 -8.97 -3.08
#